data_AF-A0A6P7K6N0-F1
#
_entry.id   AF-A0A6P7K6N0-F1
#
_cell.length_a   1.000
_cell.length_b   1.000
_cell.length_c   1.000
_cell.angle_alpha   90.00
_cell.angle_beta   90.00
_cell.angle_gamma   90.00
#
_symmetry.space_group_name_H-M   'P 1'
#
loop_
_entity.id
_entity.type
_entity.pdbx_description
1 polymer ?
#
loop_
_entity_poly.entity_id
_entity_poly.type
_entity_poly.pdbx_seq_one_letter_code
_entity_poly.pdbx_strand_id
1 'polypeptide(L)'
;MKCIRSFLQLLGHSGRVAAQSGSLFQSASFNKPSEQPNPQHQVLRCFHRSSAQAKGRPVPTQFVNEDNKKPDKSLVTHNDFFERVAQDIKTKDTFNKVIEVFSKKDIRRRGHVEFIYAALKKMPEFGVERDLAVYNKLLDVFPKEVFVPRNFIQRMFNHYPRQQECGVQLLEQMENYGVMPNIETKVLLVQIFGEKSHPIRKYQRIMYWFPKFKHVTPFPIPQQLPKDPVDLARFSLTRIANDLDAKVTVYQLPSTDITESGEEITLPHIVGIQSVSQVELLAKHNPNRPVFVEGPFPLWLRKTCVYYYILRADPIPPEEKIEEPFDPERCFYYPLQLELDLDRDFGDEEDFDIEDLDEGPVFAMCMTGQGDQATLNHWISGLQENNPILGQVPTLFRLSTGPSELQDMNDSNQTGHRSRPEMQSEVAQPKEEAGVIEEEPRRSQGMKQ
;
A
#
# COMPACT_ATOMS: atom_id res chain seq x y z
N MET A 1 -4.85 -38.77 -17.91
CA MET A 1 -3.76 -38.80 -16.92
C MET A 1 -3.31 -37.38 -16.62
N LYS A 2 -3.74 -36.82 -15.48
CA LYS A 2 -3.27 -35.53 -14.96
C LYS A 2 -3.03 -35.73 -13.46
N CYS A 3 -1.77 -35.65 -13.05
CA CYS A 3 -1.39 -35.63 -11.63
C CYS A 3 -1.87 -34.34 -11.00
N ILE A 4 -2.74 -34.44 -9.99
CA ILE A 4 -3.09 -33.34 -9.10
C ILE A 4 -2.26 -33.56 -7.82
N ARG A 5 -1.36 -32.61 -7.54
CA ARG A 5 -0.68 -32.55 -6.24
C ARG A 5 -1.64 -31.88 -5.27
N SER A 6 -2.21 -32.66 -4.36
CA SER A 6 -3.05 -32.20 -3.27
C SER A 6 -2.19 -31.63 -2.13
N PHE A 7 -2.38 -30.35 -1.82
CA PHE A 7 -2.00 -29.76 -0.53
C PHE A 7 -3.17 -29.93 0.43
N LEU A 8 -2.97 -30.67 1.51
CA LEU A 8 -3.92 -30.82 2.61
C LEU A 8 -3.92 -29.55 3.46
N GLN A 9 -5.05 -28.83 3.50
CA GLN A 9 -5.37 -27.90 4.58
C GLN A 9 -6.27 -28.63 5.57
N LEU A 10 -5.78 -28.82 6.80
CA LEU A 10 -6.53 -29.36 7.93
C LEU A 10 -7.40 -28.25 8.51
N LEU A 11 -8.72 -28.38 8.42
CA LEU A 11 -9.69 -27.65 9.24
C LEU A 11 -10.32 -28.67 10.19
N GLY A 12 -9.99 -28.56 11.47
CA GLY A 12 -10.62 -29.36 12.51
C GLY A 12 -12.03 -28.83 12.79
N HIS A 13 -13.03 -29.69 12.73
CA HIS A 13 -14.37 -29.41 13.23
C HIS A 13 -14.64 -30.33 14.42
N SER A 14 -14.74 -29.76 15.62
CA SER A 14 -15.10 -30.49 16.84
C SER A 14 -16.62 -30.51 16.98
N GLY A 15 -17.24 -31.60 16.51
CA GLY A 15 -18.65 -31.89 16.74
C GLY A 15 -18.85 -32.50 18.13
N ARG A 16 -19.45 -31.74 19.05
CA ARG A 16 -19.86 -32.25 20.37
C ARG A 16 -21.04 -33.22 20.23
N VAL A 17 -20.80 -34.52 20.43
CA VAL A 17 -21.86 -35.49 20.71
C VAL A 17 -21.93 -35.71 22.22
N ALA A 18 -23.07 -35.32 22.81
CA ALA A 18 -23.40 -35.60 24.20
C ALA A 18 -23.88 -37.05 24.34
N ALA A 19 -23.19 -37.86 25.14
CA ALA A 19 -23.69 -39.16 25.59
C ALA A 19 -23.59 -39.24 27.12
N GLN A 20 -24.76 -39.19 27.77
CA GLN A 20 -24.95 -39.53 29.17
C GLN A 20 -24.83 -41.05 29.35
N SER A 21 -23.92 -41.50 30.22
CA SER A 21 -24.11 -42.76 30.94
C SER A 21 -23.34 -42.70 32.26
N GLY A 22 -24.07 -42.73 33.38
CA GLY A 22 -23.48 -42.84 34.70
C GLY A 22 -23.31 -44.29 35.14
N SER A 23 -22.27 -44.57 35.91
CA SER A 23 -22.34 -45.37 37.13
C SER A 23 -20.98 -45.41 37.83
N LEU A 24 -20.97 -44.91 39.07
CA LEU A 24 -20.35 -45.50 40.26
C LEU A 24 -18.97 -46.15 40.11
N PHE A 25 -17.93 -45.53 40.69
CA PHE A 25 -17.10 -46.19 41.69
C PHE A 25 -16.54 -45.17 42.69
N GLN A 26 -16.61 -45.56 43.96
CA GLN A 26 -16.30 -44.80 45.16
C GLN A 26 -15.06 -45.42 45.82
N SER A 27 -14.02 -44.63 46.11
CA SER A 27 -13.04 -44.84 47.18
C SER A 27 -12.19 -43.56 47.29
N ALA A 28 -12.42 -42.69 48.28
CA ALA A 28 -11.75 -42.64 49.59
C ALA A 28 -10.22 -42.55 49.52
N SER A 29 -9.46 -41.74 50.27
CA SER A 29 -9.68 -40.54 51.09
C SER A 29 -8.27 -40.10 51.58
N PHE A 30 -8.14 -38.84 52.01
CA PHE A 30 -7.16 -38.27 52.97
C PHE A 30 -5.70 -37.97 52.55
N ASN A 31 -5.38 -36.66 52.44
CA ASN A 31 -4.57 -35.87 53.39
C ASN A 31 -3.79 -34.70 52.72
N LYS A 32 -4.20 -33.47 53.03
CA LYS A 32 -3.36 -32.25 53.14
C LYS A 32 -3.09 -32.01 54.65
N PRO A 33 -2.28 -31.04 55.13
CA PRO A 33 -1.55 -29.95 54.44
C PRO A 33 -0.08 -29.72 54.94
N SER A 34 0.68 -28.86 54.27
CA SER A 34 1.65 -27.98 54.95
C SER A 34 1.92 -26.69 54.15
N GLU A 35 2.01 -25.60 54.90
CA GLU A 35 2.06 -24.16 54.59
C GLU A 35 3.34 -23.72 53.83
N GLN A 36 3.22 -22.98 52.71
CA GLN A 36 3.50 -21.53 52.47
C GLN A 36 4.99 -21.05 52.55
N PRO A 37 5.43 -19.91 51.94
CA PRO A 37 4.80 -18.98 50.98
C PRO A 37 5.70 -18.40 49.84
N ASN A 38 5.03 -17.69 48.90
CA ASN A 38 5.42 -16.43 48.22
C ASN A 38 6.29 -16.43 46.92
N PRO A 39 6.25 -15.33 46.12
CA PRO A 39 5.76 -15.40 44.74
C PRO A 39 6.77 -14.82 43.72
N GLN A 40 6.87 -15.40 42.53
CA GLN A 40 7.65 -14.77 41.47
C GLN A 40 6.71 -14.10 40.47
N HIS A 41 6.75 -12.77 40.52
CA HIS A 41 6.13 -11.83 39.60
C HIS A 41 6.38 -12.23 38.14
N GLN A 42 5.37 -12.79 37.47
CA GLN A 42 5.33 -12.78 36.02
C GLN A 42 4.97 -11.38 35.55
N VAL A 43 5.98 -10.65 35.10
CA VAL A 43 5.81 -9.37 34.41
C VAL A 43 5.16 -9.66 33.06
N LEU A 44 3.84 -9.46 32.98
CA LEU A 44 3.09 -9.35 31.74
C LEU A 44 3.75 -8.26 30.88
N ARG A 45 4.44 -8.67 29.82
CA ARG A 45 4.91 -7.75 28.79
C ARG A 45 3.71 -7.38 27.93
N CYS A 46 3.02 -6.32 28.30
CA CYS A 46 2.02 -5.68 27.44
C CYS A 46 2.69 -5.23 26.13
N PHE A 47 2.29 -5.84 25.01
CA PHE A 47 2.57 -5.30 23.69
C PHE A 47 1.71 -4.04 23.50
N HIS A 48 2.32 -2.87 23.68
CA HIS A 48 1.71 -1.61 23.25
C HIS A 48 1.68 -1.57 21.71
N ARG A 49 0.50 -1.86 21.16
CA ARG A 49 0.16 -1.58 19.76
C ARG A 49 -0.20 -0.10 19.67
N SER A 50 0.73 0.75 19.24
CA SER A 50 0.42 2.15 18.95
C SER A 50 -0.35 2.23 17.63
N SER A 51 -1.66 2.49 17.71
CA SER A 51 -2.48 2.97 16.60
C SER A 51 -2.21 4.46 16.35
N ALA A 52 -1.08 4.77 15.72
CA ALA A 52 -0.84 6.11 15.19
C ALA A 52 -1.22 6.14 13.71
N GLN A 53 -2.48 6.52 13.46
CA GLN A 53 -3.01 6.90 12.16
C GLN A 53 -2.16 8.07 11.62
N ALA A 54 -1.33 7.83 10.60
CA ALA A 54 -0.54 8.86 9.94
C ALA A 54 -1.46 9.75 9.09
N LYS A 55 -2.14 10.70 9.73
CA LYS A 55 -2.69 11.89 9.07
C LYS A 55 -1.59 12.94 9.02
N GLY A 56 -1.30 13.43 7.81
CA GLY A 56 -0.54 14.66 7.60
C GLY A 56 0.91 14.45 7.15
N ARG A 57 1.14 14.81 5.89
CA ARG A 57 2.45 15.09 5.30
C ARG A 57 3.22 16.06 6.22
N PRO A 58 4.46 15.78 6.65
CA PRO A 58 5.22 16.76 7.41
C PRO A 58 5.61 17.90 6.47
N VAL A 59 4.98 19.05 6.66
CA VAL A 59 5.43 20.32 6.11
C VAL A 59 6.79 20.62 6.74
N PRO A 60 7.83 21.00 5.96
CA PRO A 60 9.12 21.35 6.54
C PRO A 60 8.96 22.55 7.47
N THR A 61 9.42 22.39 8.71
CA THR A 61 9.50 23.45 9.71
C THR A 61 10.12 24.71 9.11
N GLN A 62 9.34 25.79 9.07
CA GLN A 62 9.87 27.13 8.79
C GLN A 62 10.85 27.49 9.90
N PHE A 63 12.11 27.73 9.53
CA PHE A 63 13.12 28.22 10.46
C PHE A 63 12.84 29.68 10.80
N VAL A 64 12.76 29.96 12.11
CA VAL A 64 12.76 31.31 12.68
C VAL A 64 14.09 31.98 12.31
N ASN A 65 14.02 33.06 11.54
CA ASN A 65 15.14 33.95 11.27
C ASN A 65 15.29 34.91 12.45
N GLU A 66 16.40 34.81 13.18
CA GLU A 66 16.92 35.89 14.02
C GLU A 66 18.32 36.28 13.52
N ASP A 67 18.35 37.51 12.99
CA ASP A 67 19.42 38.49 12.92
C ASP A 67 20.69 38.30 12.06
N ASN A 68 20.63 39.02 10.93
CA ASN A 68 21.55 40.11 10.57
C ASN A 68 23.06 39.87 10.69
N LYS A 69 23.67 39.45 9.58
CA LYS A 69 25.00 39.93 9.14
C LYS A 69 25.21 39.66 7.64
N LYS A 70 25.10 40.73 6.84
CA LYS A 70 25.65 41.04 5.49
C LYS A 70 25.54 39.98 4.36
N PRO A 71 25.09 40.36 3.15
CA PRO A 71 24.93 39.40 2.06
C PRO A 71 26.28 39.08 1.41
N ASP A 72 26.85 37.92 1.75
CA ASP A 72 27.93 37.35 0.97
C ASP A 72 27.36 36.73 -0.32
N LYS A 73 27.83 37.27 -1.45
CA LYS A 73 27.59 36.81 -2.81
C LYS A 73 28.12 35.38 -2.99
N SER A 74 27.32 34.33 -2.78
CA SER A 74 27.55 33.00 -3.43
C SER A 74 26.51 31.89 -3.16
N LEU A 75 25.36 32.15 -2.53
CA LEU A 75 24.32 31.12 -2.37
C LEU A 75 23.56 30.90 -3.70
N VAL A 76 24.25 30.33 -4.69
CA VAL A 76 23.56 29.65 -5.79
C VAL A 76 22.90 28.44 -5.16
N THR A 77 21.58 28.45 -5.05
CA THR A 77 20.80 27.31 -4.61
C THR A 77 21.25 26.11 -5.42
N HIS A 78 21.64 25.00 -4.78
CA HIS A 78 22.15 23.82 -5.49
C HIS A 78 21.15 23.28 -6.53
N ASN A 79 19.86 23.60 -6.40
CA ASN A 79 18.84 23.35 -7.41
C ASN A 79 19.09 24.11 -8.72
N ASP A 80 19.40 25.40 -8.66
CA ASP A 80 19.75 26.24 -9.81
C ASP A 80 21.01 25.71 -10.50
N PHE A 81 21.92 25.04 -9.76
CA PHE A 81 23.10 24.43 -10.34
C PHE A 81 22.76 23.22 -11.23
N PHE A 82 21.80 22.39 -10.81
CA PHE A 82 21.29 21.30 -11.66
C PHE A 82 20.59 21.85 -12.91
N GLU A 83 19.80 22.94 -12.78
CA GLU A 83 19.09 23.55 -13.90
C GLU A 83 20.01 24.27 -14.89
N ARG A 84 21.03 24.98 -14.41
CA ARG A 84 22.02 25.67 -15.25
C ARG A 84 22.89 24.74 -16.08
N VAL A 85 23.17 23.53 -15.58
CA VAL A 85 24.03 22.56 -16.27
C VAL A 85 23.22 21.61 -17.16
N ALA A 86 21.93 21.39 -16.85
CA ALA A 86 21.06 20.47 -17.58
C ALA A 86 20.17 21.15 -18.64
N GLN A 87 20.54 22.35 -19.10
CA GLN A 87 19.68 23.24 -19.91
C GLN A 87 19.06 22.61 -21.17
N ASP A 88 19.66 21.56 -21.76
CA ASP A 88 19.17 21.03 -23.04
C ASP A 88 18.66 19.57 -23.02
N ILE A 89 19.20 18.66 -22.20
CA ILE A 89 18.72 17.26 -22.14
C ILE A 89 18.99 16.67 -20.75
N LYS A 90 17.95 16.16 -20.07
CA LYS A 90 18.08 15.43 -18.80
C LYS A 90 18.44 13.97 -19.06
N THR A 91 19.73 13.66 -19.07
CA THR A 91 20.25 12.30 -19.29
C THR A 91 21.15 11.85 -18.14
N LYS A 92 21.38 10.55 -18.02
CA LYS A 92 22.38 9.99 -17.10
C LYS A 92 23.75 10.67 -17.21
N ASP A 93 24.20 10.99 -18.42
CA ASP A 93 25.50 11.62 -18.65
C ASP A 93 25.54 13.07 -18.17
N THR A 94 24.44 13.82 -18.31
CA THR A 94 24.37 15.18 -17.79
C THR A 94 24.38 15.16 -16.26
N PHE A 95 23.68 14.21 -15.63
CA PHE A 95 23.73 14.05 -14.17
C PHE A 95 25.14 13.71 -13.66
N ASN A 96 25.84 12.79 -14.34
CA ASN A 96 27.24 12.47 -14.03
C ASN A 96 28.17 13.68 -14.19
N LYS A 97 27.99 14.47 -15.26
CA LYS A 97 28.74 15.72 -15.48
C LYS A 97 28.53 16.71 -14.34
N VAL A 98 27.30 16.86 -13.83
CA VAL A 98 27.00 17.75 -12.69
C VAL A 98 27.81 17.35 -11.45
N ILE A 99 27.86 16.05 -11.12
CA ILE A 99 28.65 15.54 -9.98
C ILE A 99 30.14 15.81 -10.19
N GLU A 100 30.65 15.59 -11.40
CA GLU A 100 32.06 15.85 -11.74
C GLU A 100 32.42 17.33 -11.65
N VAL A 101 31.56 18.23 -12.15
CA VAL A 101 31.77 19.68 -12.06
C VAL A 101 31.76 20.12 -10.60
N PHE A 102 30.84 19.61 -9.78
CA PHE A 102 30.83 19.88 -8.33
C PHE A 102 32.12 19.43 -7.66
N SER A 103 32.57 18.21 -7.97
CA SER A 103 33.79 17.63 -7.39
C SER A 103 35.07 18.37 -7.79
N LYS A 104 35.11 18.94 -9.00
CA LYS A 104 36.24 19.75 -9.51
C LYS A 104 36.21 21.20 -9.02
N LYS A 105 35.03 21.76 -8.74
CA LYS A 105 34.85 23.18 -8.37
C LYS A 105 35.41 23.50 -6.98
N ASP A 106 35.29 22.59 -6.01
CA ASP A 106 35.79 22.80 -4.66
C ASP A 106 36.51 21.56 -4.11
N ILE A 107 37.82 21.69 -3.86
CA ILE A 107 38.67 20.65 -3.27
C ILE A 107 38.19 20.28 -1.86
N ARG A 108 37.62 21.25 -1.12
CA ARG A 108 37.10 21.05 0.24
C ARG A 108 35.66 20.54 0.27
N ARG A 109 35.01 20.47 -0.89
CA ARG A 109 33.64 19.97 -1.08
C ARG A 109 32.66 20.56 -0.07
N ARG A 110 32.68 21.89 0.09
CA ARG A 110 31.75 22.61 0.95
C ARG A 110 30.33 22.47 0.41
N GLY A 111 29.34 22.35 1.29
CA GLY A 111 27.95 22.15 0.89
C GLY A 111 27.63 20.76 0.33
N HIS A 112 28.50 19.76 0.49
CA HIS A 112 28.25 18.39 -0.03
C HIS A 112 26.92 17.79 0.45
N VAL A 113 26.52 18.05 1.69
CA VAL A 113 25.23 17.56 2.23
C VAL A 113 24.05 18.14 1.47
N GLU A 114 24.05 19.46 1.26
CA GLU A 114 22.98 20.16 0.53
C GLU A 114 22.96 19.75 -0.94
N PHE A 115 24.14 19.60 -1.55
CA PHE A 115 24.28 19.10 -2.90
C PHE A 115 23.72 17.68 -3.04
N ILE A 116 24.02 16.76 -2.11
CA ILE A 116 23.51 15.39 -2.14
C ILE A 116 22.00 15.39 -1.99
N TYR A 117 21.42 16.17 -1.07
CA TYR A 117 19.96 16.25 -0.95
C TYR A 117 19.29 16.79 -2.21
N ALA A 118 19.86 17.83 -2.84
CA ALA A 118 19.37 18.34 -4.12
C ALA A 118 19.50 17.28 -5.23
N ALA A 119 20.62 16.57 -5.28
CA ALA A 119 20.87 15.50 -6.25
C ALA A 119 19.86 14.37 -6.10
N LEU A 120 19.67 13.87 -4.87
CA LEU A 120 18.71 12.81 -4.52
C LEU A 120 17.28 13.15 -4.97
N LYS A 121 16.83 14.40 -4.74
CA LYS A 121 15.52 14.89 -5.19
C LYS A 121 15.40 14.93 -6.72
N LYS A 122 16.49 15.25 -7.42
CA LYS A 122 16.52 15.36 -8.87
C LYS A 122 16.74 14.04 -9.61
N MET A 123 17.25 12.99 -8.96
CA MET A 123 17.52 11.68 -9.59
C MET A 123 16.36 11.13 -10.46
N PRO A 124 15.08 11.17 -10.02
CA PRO A 124 13.96 10.69 -10.84
C PRO A 124 13.74 11.51 -12.12
N GLU A 125 14.03 12.81 -12.11
CA GLU A 125 13.91 13.68 -13.29
C GLU A 125 14.93 13.32 -14.38
N PHE A 126 16.06 12.71 -14.00
CA PHE A 126 17.13 12.28 -14.90
C PHE A 126 17.08 10.77 -15.21
N GLY A 127 16.12 10.03 -14.64
CA GLY A 127 15.98 8.57 -14.82
C GLY A 127 17.14 7.75 -14.27
N VAL A 128 17.87 8.26 -13.26
CA VAL A 128 19.04 7.60 -12.66
C VAL A 128 18.76 6.97 -11.30
N GLU A 129 17.50 6.97 -10.86
CA GLU A 129 17.08 6.50 -9.52
C GLU A 129 17.34 5.01 -9.27
N ARG A 130 17.56 4.22 -10.32
CA ARG A 130 17.88 2.79 -10.22
C ARG A 130 19.35 2.46 -10.47
N ASP A 131 20.20 3.46 -10.69
CA ASP A 131 21.60 3.25 -11.06
C ASP A 131 22.53 3.27 -9.84
N LEU A 132 23.05 2.10 -9.47
CA LEU A 132 23.99 1.93 -8.37
C LEU A 132 25.29 2.74 -8.56
N ALA A 133 25.77 2.88 -9.80
CA ALA A 133 27.00 3.62 -10.06
C ALA A 133 26.87 5.10 -9.70
N VAL A 134 25.69 5.68 -9.92
CA VAL A 134 25.40 7.07 -9.56
C VAL A 134 25.34 7.25 -8.05
N TYR A 135 24.74 6.32 -7.31
CA TYR A 135 24.77 6.34 -5.85
C TYR A 135 26.19 6.24 -5.27
N ASN A 136 27.03 5.36 -5.83
CA ASN A 136 28.43 5.26 -5.43
C ASN A 136 29.21 6.56 -5.71
N LYS A 137 28.94 7.23 -6.85
CA LYS A 137 29.52 8.56 -7.14
C LYS A 137 29.04 9.64 -6.16
N LEU A 138 27.77 9.64 -5.77
CA LEU A 138 27.25 10.58 -4.77
C LEU A 138 27.87 10.35 -3.39
N LEU A 139 28.08 9.08 -2.99
CA LEU A 139 28.83 8.77 -1.77
C LEU A 139 30.28 9.25 -1.86
N ASP A 140 30.92 9.11 -3.02
CA ASP A 140 32.29 9.59 -3.23
C ASP A 140 32.44 11.11 -3.13
N VAL A 141 31.34 11.89 -3.11
CA VAL A 141 31.37 13.34 -2.84
C VAL A 141 31.70 13.63 -1.38
N PHE A 142 31.39 12.75 -0.43
CA PHE A 142 31.80 12.98 0.96
C PHE A 142 33.34 12.96 1.08
N PRO A 143 33.93 13.83 1.92
CA PRO A 143 35.36 13.75 2.22
C PRO A 143 35.66 12.44 2.97
N LYS A 144 36.66 11.70 2.48
CA LYS A 144 37.08 10.40 3.05
C LYS A 144 37.87 10.61 4.34
N GLU A 145 37.71 9.69 5.28
CA GLU A 145 38.43 9.62 6.57
C GLU A 145 38.19 10.78 7.55
N VAL A 146 37.45 11.83 7.14
CA VAL A 146 37.18 13.01 7.98
C VAL A 146 36.15 12.71 9.07
N PHE A 147 35.12 11.89 8.78
CA PHE A 147 34.02 11.63 9.71
C PHE A 147 34.18 10.34 10.52
N VAL A 148 35.35 9.70 10.44
CA VAL A 148 35.63 8.45 11.14
C VAL A 148 35.87 8.73 12.63
N PRO A 149 35.06 8.18 13.56
CA PRO A 149 35.24 8.42 14.99
C PRO A 149 36.53 7.76 15.48
N ARG A 150 37.44 8.56 16.07
CA ARG A 150 38.73 8.08 16.59
C ARG A 150 38.62 7.58 18.03
N ASN A 151 37.75 8.21 18.82
CA ASN A 151 37.61 7.94 20.25
C ASN A 151 36.31 7.20 20.60
N PHE A 152 36.31 6.49 21.73
CA PHE A 152 35.12 5.82 22.26
C PHE A 152 33.95 6.80 22.49
N ILE A 153 34.23 7.98 23.04
CA ILE A 153 33.23 9.02 23.29
C ILE A 153 32.60 9.52 21.98
N GLN A 154 33.40 9.75 20.93
CA GLN A 154 32.89 10.17 19.62
C GLN A 154 32.00 9.09 18.99
N ARG A 155 32.36 7.82 19.18
CA ARG A 155 31.54 6.68 18.75
C ARG A 155 30.20 6.62 19.50
N MET A 156 30.20 6.99 20.78
CA MET A 156 29.01 6.98 21.63
C MET A 156 28.05 8.14 21.31
N PHE A 157 28.57 9.33 21.00
CA PHE A 157 27.79 10.56 20.81
C PHE A 157 27.57 10.97 19.34
N ASN A 158 27.29 10.03 18.42
CA ASN A 158 26.92 10.30 17.02
C ASN A 158 27.82 11.34 16.32
N HIS A 159 29.10 11.01 16.10
CA HIS A 159 30.06 11.89 15.43
C HIS A 159 29.58 12.37 14.05
N TYR A 160 29.43 13.68 13.83
CA TYR A 160 28.90 14.29 12.59
C TYR A 160 27.47 13.80 12.22
N PRO A 161 26.45 14.14 13.03
CA PRO A 161 25.11 13.57 12.89
C PRO A 161 24.44 13.95 11.56
N ARG A 162 24.59 15.19 11.09
CA ARG A 162 23.98 15.66 9.83
C ARG A 162 24.49 14.91 8.60
N GLN A 163 25.79 14.62 8.57
CA GLN A 163 26.43 13.90 7.47
C GLN A 163 26.05 12.41 7.50
N GLN A 164 26.01 11.80 8.69
CA GLN A 164 25.55 10.42 8.84
C GLN A 164 24.08 10.27 8.43
N GLU A 165 23.22 11.22 8.81
CA GLU A 165 21.82 11.25 8.39
C GLU A 165 21.69 11.34 6.87
N CYS A 166 22.47 12.21 6.21
CA CYS A 166 22.51 12.30 4.74
C CYS A 166 22.93 10.97 4.10
N GLY A 167 23.94 10.29 4.65
CA GLY A 167 24.35 8.96 4.21
C GLY A 167 23.27 7.88 4.41
N VAL A 168 22.51 7.96 5.51
CA VAL A 168 21.37 7.07 5.76
C VAL A 168 20.24 7.34 4.78
N GLN A 169 19.89 8.61 4.51
CA GLN A 169 18.85 8.98 3.54
C GLN A 169 19.20 8.54 2.12
N LEU A 170 20.48 8.61 1.73
CA LEU A 170 20.95 8.07 0.46
C LEU A 170 20.69 6.55 0.37
N LEU A 171 21.04 5.79 1.41
CA LEU A 171 20.80 4.34 1.47
C LEU A 171 19.30 4.00 1.57
N GLU A 172 18.51 4.83 2.23
CA GLU A 172 17.06 4.70 2.30
C GLU A 172 16.41 4.93 0.93
N GLN A 173 16.89 5.91 0.15
CA GLN A 173 16.44 6.08 -1.22
C GLN A 173 16.80 4.87 -2.10
N MET A 174 18.01 4.32 -1.95
CA MET A 174 18.37 3.06 -2.63
C MET A 174 17.40 1.93 -2.26
N GLU A 175 17.04 1.80 -0.98
CA GLU A 175 16.03 0.84 -0.50
C GLU A 175 14.65 1.07 -1.14
N ASN A 176 14.16 2.31 -1.16
CA ASN A 176 12.85 2.65 -1.73
C ASN A 176 12.75 2.32 -3.23
N TYR A 177 13.84 2.49 -3.98
CA TYR A 177 13.90 2.12 -5.40
C TYR A 177 14.31 0.66 -5.65
N GLY A 178 14.60 -0.10 -4.60
CA GLY A 178 15.00 -1.51 -4.69
C GLY A 178 16.41 -1.72 -5.24
N VAL A 179 17.30 -0.73 -5.13
CA VAL A 179 18.71 -0.81 -5.54
C VAL A 179 19.52 -1.44 -4.42
N MET A 180 20.15 -2.58 -4.71
CA MET A 180 21.00 -3.28 -3.75
C MET A 180 22.40 -2.65 -3.70
N PRO A 181 22.89 -2.22 -2.52
CA PRO A 181 24.28 -1.80 -2.35
C PRO A 181 25.29 -2.89 -2.74
N ASN A 182 26.47 -2.51 -3.25
CA ASN A 182 27.57 -3.45 -3.54
C ASN A 182 28.71 -3.35 -2.52
N ILE A 183 29.75 -4.15 -2.74
CA ILE A 183 30.97 -4.14 -1.92
C ILE A 183 31.66 -2.77 -1.99
N GLU A 184 31.63 -2.08 -3.13
CA GLU A 184 32.19 -0.74 -3.27
C GLU A 184 31.44 0.27 -2.39
N THR A 185 30.11 0.21 -2.34
CA THR A 185 29.27 1.01 -1.43
C THR A 185 29.72 0.79 0.01
N LYS A 186 29.96 -0.46 0.43
CA LYS A 186 30.48 -0.77 1.77
C LYS A 186 31.85 -0.11 2.00
N VAL A 187 32.78 -0.25 1.07
CA VAL A 187 34.13 0.32 1.20
C VAL A 187 34.06 1.84 1.33
N LEU A 188 33.26 2.51 0.50
CA LEU A 188 33.04 3.96 0.58
C LEU A 188 32.46 4.36 1.94
N LEU A 189 31.42 3.69 2.42
CA LEU A 189 30.80 4.00 3.71
C LEU A 189 31.77 3.80 4.88
N VAL A 190 32.61 2.76 4.86
CA VAL A 190 33.64 2.54 5.88
C VAL A 190 34.70 3.64 5.83
N GLN A 191 35.16 4.02 4.63
CA GLN A 191 36.16 5.09 4.46
C GLN A 191 35.62 6.46 4.89
N ILE A 192 34.35 6.75 4.63
CA ILE A 192 33.74 8.05 4.92
C ILE A 192 33.37 8.17 6.40
N PHE A 193 32.59 7.22 6.92
CA PHE A 193 31.95 7.31 8.25
C PHE A 193 32.54 6.35 9.30
N GLY A 194 33.28 5.33 8.88
CA GLY A 194 33.82 4.28 9.75
C GLY A 194 32.88 3.10 9.95
N GLU A 195 33.44 1.97 10.43
CA GLU A 195 32.75 0.68 10.52
C GLU A 195 31.54 0.65 11.46
N LYS A 196 31.54 1.49 12.51
CA LYS A 196 30.51 1.49 13.56
C LYS A 196 29.50 2.64 13.40
N SER A 197 29.42 3.23 12.20
CA SER A 197 28.54 4.36 11.88
C SER A 197 27.10 3.93 11.56
N HIS A 198 26.15 4.86 11.63
CA HIS A 198 24.75 4.60 11.27
C HIS A 198 24.55 4.21 9.80
N PRO A 199 25.23 4.84 8.81
CA PRO A 199 25.15 4.40 7.42
C PRO A 199 25.59 2.95 7.21
N ILE A 200 26.66 2.49 7.88
CA ILE A 200 27.08 1.08 7.80
C ILE A 200 26.03 0.13 8.41
N ARG A 201 25.42 0.51 9.54
CA ARG A 201 24.33 -0.28 10.13
C ARG A 201 23.12 -0.37 9.19
N LYS A 202 22.76 0.72 8.51
CA LYS A 202 21.71 0.73 7.49
C LYS A 202 22.07 -0.21 6.32
N TYR A 203 23.28 -0.12 5.79
CA TYR A 203 23.80 -1.04 4.76
C TYR A 203 23.71 -2.51 5.21
N GLN A 204 24.13 -2.81 6.44
CA GLN A 204 24.07 -4.17 6.99
C GLN A 204 22.64 -4.69 7.10
N ARG A 205 21.68 -3.83 7.53
CA ARG A 205 20.26 -4.19 7.58
C ARG A 205 19.70 -4.50 6.20
N ILE A 206 19.99 -3.66 5.20
CA ILE A 206 19.59 -3.89 3.80
C ILE A 206 20.15 -5.23 3.32
N MET A 207 21.46 -5.45 3.48
CA MET A 207 22.12 -6.68 3.04
C MET A 207 21.68 -7.95 3.77
N TYR A 208 21.20 -7.82 5.02
CA TYR A 208 20.69 -8.95 5.78
C TYR A 208 19.23 -9.28 5.43
N TRP A 209 18.35 -8.28 5.37
CA TRP A 209 16.91 -8.48 5.21
C TRP A 209 16.47 -8.64 3.76
N PHE A 210 17.04 -7.90 2.81
CA PHE A 210 16.55 -7.90 1.44
C PHE A 210 16.69 -9.26 0.74
N PRO A 211 17.83 -9.98 0.86
CA PRO A 211 17.94 -11.32 0.29
C PRO A 211 16.93 -12.29 0.89
N LYS A 212 16.60 -12.13 2.17
CA LYS A 212 15.60 -12.98 2.84
C LYS A 212 14.20 -12.71 2.34
N PHE A 213 13.83 -11.45 2.10
CA PHE A 213 12.49 -11.08 1.64
C PHE A 213 12.29 -11.18 0.12
N LYS A 214 13.37 -11.26 -0.67
CA LYS A 214 13.31 -11.25 -2.15
C LYS A 214 12.38 -12.31 -2.75
N HIS A 215 12.27 -13.47 -2.09
CA HIS A 215 11.52 -14.64 -2.57
C HIS A 215 10.50 -15.16 -1.57
N VAL A 216 10.07 -14.33 -0.61
CA VAL A 216 9.07 -14.73 0.39
C VAL A 216 7.69 -14.88 -0.22
N THR A 217 7.38 -14.08 -1.24
CA THR A 217 6.09 -14.18 -1.92
C THR A 217 6.06 -15.42 -2.83
N PRO A 218 5.11 -16.35 -2.62
CA PRO A 218 4.96 -17.53 -3.49
C PRO A 218 4.54 -17.15 -4.92
N PHE A 219 3.95 -15.96 -5.09
CA PHE A 219 3.48 -15.43 -6.37
C PHE A 219 4.28 -14.18 -6.79
N PRO A 220 5.46 -14.36 -7.41
CA PRO A 220 6.32 -13.24 -7.81
C PRO A 220 5.65 -12.34 -8.86
N ILE A 221 5.97 -11.03 -8.85
CA ILE A 221 5.48 -10.07 -9.85
C ILE A 221 6.58 -9.82 -10.88
N PRO A 222 6.31 -9.90 -12.20
CA PRO A 222 7.26 -9.49 -13.24
C PRO A 222 7.82 -8.09 -12.98
N GLN A 223 9.10 -7.86 -13.29
CA GLN A 223 9.74 -6.57 -13.06
C GLN A 223 9.18 -5.47 -13.97
N GLN A 224 8.84 -5.85 -15.20
CA GLN A 224 8.12 -5.01 -16.15
C GLN A 224 6.70 -5.55 -16.26
N LEU A 225 5.73 -4.69 -15.98
CA LEU A 225 4.31 -5.02 -16.14
C LEU A 225 3.90 -4.80 -17.61
N PRO A 226 2.88 -5.53 -18.08
CA PRO A 226 2.25 -5.25 -19.37
C PRO A 226 1.81 -3.78 -19.44
N LYS A 227 2.04 -3.15 -20.59
CA LYS A 227 1.65 -1.75 -20.83
C LYS A 227 0.20 -1.64 -21.29
N ASP A 228 -0.30 -2.66 -22.00
CA ASP A 228 -1.68 -2.72 -22.46
C ASP A 228 -2.63 -2.92 -21.27
N PRO A 229 -3.68 -2.10 -21.11
CA PRO A 229 -4.61 -2.22 -19.99
C PRO A 229 -5.35 -3.56 -19.96
N VAL A 230 -5.67 -4.15 -21.12
CA VAL A 230 -6.37 -5.44 -21.18
C VAL A 230 -5.47 -6.56 -20.70
N ASP A 231 -4.22 -6.61 -21.17
CA ASP A 231 -3.25 -7.60 -20.70
C ASP A 231 -2.88 -7.41 -19.22
N LEU A 232 -2.82 -6.16 -18.74
CA LEU A 232 -2.63 -5.86 -17.33
C LEU A 232 -3.81 -6.38 -16.50
N ALA A 233 -5.05 -6.15 -16.95
CA ALA A 233 -6.26 -6.66 -16.30
C ALA A 233 -6.28 -8.19 -16.26
N ARG A 234 -5.97 -8.87 -17.39
CA ARG A 234 -5.84 -10.34 -17.45
C ARG A 234 -4.84 -10.85 -16.41
N PHE A 235 -3.64 -10.28 -16.40
CA PHE A 235 -2.59 -10.67 -15.44
C PHE A 235 -3.02 -10.46 -14.00
N SER A 236 -3.66 -9.33 -13.71
CA SER A 236 -4.09 -8.95 -12.37
C SER A 236 -5.21 -9.85 -11.86
N LEU A 237 -6.22 -10.13 -12.68
CA LEU A 237 -7.34 -11.01 -12.35
C LEU A 237 -6.88 -12.45 -12.13
N THR A 238 -6.04 -13.00 -13.00
CA THR A 238 -5.46 -14.34 -12.82
C THR A 238 -4.64 -14.46 -11.53
N ARG A 239 -4.03 -13.36 -11.08
CA ARG A 239 -3.24 -13.33 -9.85
C ARG A 239 -4.09 -13.39 -8.58
N ILE A 240 -5.23 -12.69 -8.57
CA ILE A 240 -6.12 -12.63 -7.40
C ILE A 240 -7.15 -13.76 -7.38
N ALA A 241 -7.38 -14.42 -8.51
CA ALA A 241 -8.17 -15.63 -8.55
C ALA A 241 -7.46 -16.75 -7.77
N ASN A 242 -8.19 -17.32 -6.82
CA ASN A 242 -7.72 -18.47 -6.04
C ASN A 242 -7.72 -19.76 -6.88
N ASP A 243 -8.61 -19.83 -7.87
CA ASP A 243 -8.91 -21.04 -8.64
C ASP A 243 -8.00 -21.16 -9.88
N LEU A 244 -7.38 -22.35 -10.05
CA LEU A 244 -6.49 -22.64 -11.19
C LEU A 244 -7.23 -22.83 -12.53
N ASP A 245 -8.52 -23.18 -12.48
CA ASP A 245 -9.40 -23.38 -13.63
C ASP A 245 -10.16 -22.10 -14.02
N ALA A 246 -9.94 -21.00 -13.30
CA ALA A 246 -10.56 -19.71 -13.59
C ALA A 246 -10.23 -19.23 -15.01
N LYS A 247 -11.27 -18.95 -15.79
CA LYS A 247 -11.15 -18.50 -17.18
C LYS A 247 -11.36 -16.99 -17.25
N VAL A 248 -10.40 -16.31 -17.88
CA VAL A 248 -10.51 -14.87 -18.17
C VAL A 248 -11.32 -14.67 -19.45
N THR A 249 -12.32 -13.80 -19.39
CA THR A 249 -13.16 -13.41 -20.51
C THR A 249 -13.02 -11.91 -20.75
N VAL A 250 -12.85 -11.52 -22.02
CA VAL A 250 -12.84 -10.11 -22.43
C VAL A 250 -14.19 -9.81 -23.04
N TYR A 251 -14.98 -8.98 -22.36
CA TYR A 251 -16.30 -8.59 -22.83
C TYR A 251 -16.22 -7.39 -23.78
N GLN A 252 -15.29 -6.48 -23.52
CA GLN A 252 -15.12 -5.26 -24.32
C GLN A 252 -13.64 -4.90 -24.44
N LEU A 253 -13.19 -4.64 -25.66
CA LEU A 253 -11.89 -4.03 -25.96
C LEU A 253 -12.04 -2.50 -25.94
N PRO A 254 -10.99 -1.75 -25.60
CA PRO A 254 -11.04 -0.30 -25.66
C PRO A 254 -11.23 0.16 -27.12
N SER A 255 -12.30 0.90 -27.39
CA SER A 255 -12.59 1.47 -28.71
C SER A 255 -13.05 2.92 -28.58
N THR A 256 -12.88 3.69 -29.66
CA THR A 256 -13.37 5.06 -29.78
C THR A 256 -14.41 5.07 -30.88
N ASP A 257 -15.66 5.33 -30.51
CA ASP A 257 -16.77 5.37 -31.45
C ASP A 257 -17.21 6.83 -31.62
N ILE A 258 -17.53 7.21 -32.86
CA ILE A 258 -18.03 8.55 -33.19
C ILE A 258 -19.55 8.43 -33.23
N THR A 259 -20.23 9.17 -32.36
CA THR A 259 -21.70 9.21 -32.35
C THR A 259 -22.26 9.89 -33.60
N GLU A 260 -23.54 9.66 -33.88
CA GLU A 260 -24.26 10.33 -34.99
C GLU A 260 -24.26 11.87 -34.86
N SER A 261 -24.05 12.39 -33.65
CA SER A 261 -23.86 13.81 -33.33
C SER A 261 -22.43 14.32 -33.49
N GLY A 262 -21.47 13.47 -33.87
CA GLY A 262 -20.07 13.83 -34.09
C GLY A 262 -19.22 13.90 -32.82
N GLU A 263 -19.72 13.43 -31.68
CA GLU A 263 -18.97 13.36 -30.41
C GLU A 263 -18.23 12.03 -30.30
N GLU A 264 -16.94 12.07 -29.96
CA GLU A 264 -16.09 10.89 -29.73
C GLU A 264 -16.38 10.28 -28.35
N ILE A 265 -17.02 9.11 -28.32
CA ILE A 265 -17.22 8.32 -27.09
C ILE A 265 -16.12 7.27 -27.01
N THR A 266 -15.32 7.35 -25.94
CA THR A 266 -14.34 6.30 -25.64
C THR A 266 -15.01 5.20 -24.82
N LEU A 267 -15.14 4.02 -25.41
CA LEU A 267 -15.65 2.83 -24.75
C LEU A 267 -14.55 2.18 -23.90
N PRO A 268 -14.74 2.03 -22.59
CA PRO A 268 -13.72 1.47 -21.70
C PRO A 268 -13.52 -0.03 -21.96
N HIS A 269 -12.36 -0.57 -21.58
CA HIS A 269 -12.16 -2.02 -21.60
C HIS A 269 -12.92 -2.69 -20.44
N ILE A 270 -13.39 -3.92 -20.65
CA ILE A 270 -14.06 -4.74 -19.65
C ILE A 270 -13.50 -6.17 -19.72
N VAL A 271 -12.85 -6.59 -18.64
CA VAL A 271 -12.27 -7.93 -18.50
C VAL A 271 -12.83 -8.56 -17.23
N GLY A 272 -13.37 -9.76 -17.34
CA GLY A 272 -13.86 -10.54 -16.20
C GLY A 272 -13.10 -11.86 -16.04
N ILE A 273 -13.22 -12.45 -14.86
CA ILE A 273 -12.72 -13.80 -14.58
C ILE A 273 -13.77 -14.57 -13.77
N GLN A 274 -13.96 -15.82 -14.14
CA GLN A 274 -14.88 -16.73 -13.46
C GLN A 274 -14.37 -18.18 -13.55
N SER A 275 -14.45 -18.95 -12.46
CA SER A 275 -14.18 -20.39 -12.43
C SER A 275 -15.44 -21.22 -12.66
N VAL A 276 -15.27 -22.52 -12.97
CA VAL A 276 -16.41 -23.40 -13.21
C VAL A 276 -17.20 -23.62 -11.93
N SER A 277 -16.51 -23.76 -10.79
CA SER A 277 -17.12 -23.83 -9.46
C SER A 277 -17.97 -22.59 -9.16
N GLN A 278 -17.51 -21.40 -9.54
CA GLN A 278 -18.26 -20.16 -9.38
C GLN A 278 -19.52 -20.10 -10.25
N VAL A 279 -19.47 -20.60 -11.49
CA VAL A 279 -20.64 -20.73 -12.37
C VAL A 279 -21.68 -21.67 -11.75
N GLU A 280 -21.24 -22.83 -11.24
CA GLU A 280 -22.11 -23.79 -10.57
C GLU A 280 -22.73 -23.22 -9.28
N LEU A 281 -21.94 -22.49 -8.49
CA LEU A 281 -22.39 -21.83 -7.26
C LEU A 281 -23.44 -20.76 -7.57
N LEU A 282 -23.22 -19.97 -8.62
CA LEU A 282 -24.19 -18.99 -9.09
C LEU A 282 -25.45 -19.66 -9.62
N ALA A 283 -25.34 -20.79 -10.31
CA ALA A 283 -26.50 -21.55 -10.79
C ALA A 283 -27.37 -22.15 -9.67
N LYS A 284 -26.79 -22.40 -8.49
CA LYS A 284 -27.51 -22.83 -7.28
C LYS A 284 -28.10 -21.66 -6.47
N HIS A 285 -27.77 -20.41 -6.82
CA HIS A 285 -28.17 -19.22 -6.04
C HIS A 285 -29.68 -18.99 -6.09
N ASN A 286 -30.26 -18.55 -4.97
CA ASN A 286 -31.70 -18.28 -4.86
C ASN A 286 -32.06 -16.97 -5.60
N PRO A 287 -32.94 -17.01 -6.63
CA PRO A 287 -33.34 -15.82 -7.39
C PRO A 287 -33.94 -14.69 -6.56
N ASN A 288 -34.53 -15.00 -5.39
CA ASN A 288 -35.15 -14.01 -4.52
C ASN A 288 -34.13 -13.17 -3.73
N ARG A 289 -32.85 -13.58 -3.69
CA ARG A 289 -31.80 -12.84 -3.00
C ARG A 289 -30.97 -12.04 -3.99
N PRO A 290 -30.80 -10.72 -3.76
CA PRO A 290 -30.00 -9.89 -4.65
C PRO A 290 -28.53 -10.29 -4.63
N VAL A 291 -27.85 -9.93 -5.72
CA VAL A 291 -26.41 -10.04 -5.84
C VAL A 291 -25.85 -8.62 -5.97
N PHE A 292 -24.71 -8.38 -5.34
CA PHE A 292 -24.08 -7.07 -5.22
C PHE A 292 -22.84 -6.98 -6.10
N VAL A 293 -22.73 -5.89 -6.84
CA VAL A 293 -21.49 -5.46 -7.48
C VAL A 293 -20.79 -4.49 -6.55
N GLU A 294 -19.68 -4.92 -5.95
CA GLU A 294 -18.92 -4.18 -4.96
C GLU A 294 -17.57 -3.72 -5.52
N GLY A 295 -17.15 -2.51 -5.15
CA GLY A 295 -15.87 -1.93 -5.53
C GLY A 295 -15.92 -0.39 -5.56
N PRO A 296 -14.90 0.27 -6.13
CA PRO A 296 -13.64 -0.29 -6.61
C PRO A 296 -12.70 -0.71 -5.47
N PHE A 297 -12.10 -1.90 -5.57
CA PHE A 297 -11.06 -2.36 -4.64
C PHE A 297 -9.67 -2.12 -5.22
N PRO A 298 -8.73 -1.53 -4.47
CA PRO A 298 -7.38 -1.26 -4.97
C PRO A 298 -6.51 -2.51 -4.93
N LEU A 299 -5.80 -2.77 -6.04
CA LEU A 299 -4.80 -3.81 -6.17
C LEU A 299 -3.47 -3.19 -6.61
N TRP A 300 -2.47 -3.27 -5.75
CA TRP A 300 -1.14 -2.73 -6.02
C TRP A 300 -0.25 -3.76 -6.72
N LEU A 301 0.08 -3.48 -7.98
CA LEU A 301 1.09 -4.19 -8.75
C LEU A 301 2.36 -3.36 -8.81
N ARG A 302 3.29 -3.65 -7.90
CA ARG A 302 4.54 -2.88 -7.72
C ARG A 302 4.27 -1.39 -7.46
N LYS A 303 4.33 -0.58 -8.52
CA LYS A 303 4.14 0.88 -8.50
C LYS A 303 2.82 1.33 -9.13
N THR A 304 2.08 0.40 -9.73
CA THR A 304 0.82 0.67 -10.41
C THR A 304 -0.32 0.20 -9.52
N CYS A 305 -1.27 1.08 -9.23
CA CYS A 305 -2.54 0.72 -8.60
C CYS A 305 -3.54 0.42 -9.72
N VAL A 306 -4.19 -0.73 -9.67
CA VAL A 306 -5.32 -1.08 -10.54
C VAL A 306 -6.54 -1.37 -9.67
N TYR A 307 -7.73 -1.20 -10.23
CA TYR A 307 -8.97 -1.35 -9.48
C TYR A 307 -9.78 -2.53 -10.01
N TYR A 308 -10.39 -3.28 -9.12
CA TYR A 308 -11.25 -4.39 -9.47
C TYR A 308 -12.59 -4.34 -8.74
N TYR A 309 -13.56 -5.02 -9.33
CA TYR A 309 -14.93 -5.15 -8.86
C TYR A 309 -15.24 -6.62 -8.63
N ILE A 310 -16.12 -6.88 -7.67
CA ILE A 310 -16.51 -8.22 -7.26
C ILE A 310 -18.02 -8.35 -7.38
N LEU A 311 -18.48 -9.50 -7.87
CA LEU A 311 -19.88 -9.91 -7.81
C LEU A 311 -20.05 -10.85 -6.61
N ARG A 312 -20.80 -10.44 -5.60
CA ARG A 312 -20.94 -11.13 -4.31
C ARG A 312 -22.41 -11.21 -3.86
N ALA A 313 -22.80 -12.29 -3.21
CA ALA A 313 -24.07 -12.37 -2.49
C ALA A 313 -23.88 -12.19 -0.97
N ASP A 314 -24.98 -11.96 -0.26
CA ASP A 314 -25.00 -12.08 1.20
C ASP A 314 -24.74 -13.54 1.62
N PRO A 315 -24.15 -13.76 2.81
CA PRO A 315 -23.86 -15.10 3.31
C PRO A 315 -25.14 -15.94 3.40
N ILE A 316 -25.00 -17.24 3.08
CA ILE A 316 -26.10 -18.18 3.17
C ILE A 316 -26.41 -18.39 4.66
N PRO A 317 -27.66 -18.16 5.11
CA PRO A 317 -28.04 -18.40 6.49
C PRO A 317 -27.74 -19.85 6.89
N PRO A 318 -27.36 -20.09 8.17
CA PRO A 318 -27.01 -21.42 8.63
C PRO A 318 -28.13 -22.46 8.40
N GLU A 319 -29.39 -22.02 8.38
CA GLU A 319 -30.58 -22.85 8.12
C GLU A 319 -30.62 -23.44 6.69
N GLU A 320 -29.99 -22.77 5.72
CA GLU A 320 -29.96 -23.18 4.31
C GLU A 320 -28.61 -23.78 3.91
N LYS A 321 -27.64 -23.86 4.83
CA LYS A 321 -26.37 -24.55 4.59
C LYS A 321 -26.64 -26.05 4.51
N ILE A 322 -26.87 -26.55 3.30
CA ILE A 322 -26.92 -27.99 3.05
C ILE A 322 -25.49 -28.49 3.12
N GLU A 323 -25.14 -29.18 4.21
CA GLU A 323 -23.91 -29.97 4.26
C GLU A 323 -24.06 -31.12 3.25
N GLU A 324 -23.39 -31.01 2.11
CA GLU A 324 -23.34 -32.12 1.15
C GLU A 324 -22.69 -33.33 1.87
N PRO A 325 -23.39 -34.48 1.96
CA PRO A 325 -22.89 -35.62 2.69
C PRO A 325 -21.56 -36.09 2.09
N PHE A 326 -20.59 -36.33 2.97
CA PHE A 326 -19.26 -36.77 2.60
C PHE A 326 -19.31 -38.10 1.84
N ASP A 327 -18.76 -38.13 0.63
CA ASP A 327 -18.60 -39.36 -0.15
C ASP A 327 -17.17 -39.90 0.04
N PRO A 328 -16.98 -40.94 0.89
CA PRO A 328 -15.67 -41.54 1.13
C PRO A 328 -15.05 -42.19 -0.11
N GLU A 329 -15.85 -42.50 -1.14
CA GLU A 329 -15.39 -43.18 -2.36
C GLU A 329 -14.86 -42.21 -3.43
N ARG A 330 -15.02 -40.89 -3.22
CA ARG A 330 -14.64 -39.86 -4.20
C ARG A 330 -13.12 -39.76 -4.44
N CYS A 331 -12.29 -40.28 -3.53
CA CYS A 331 -10.83 -40.33 -3.70
C CYS A 331 -10.23 -41.64 -3.15
N PHE A 332 -9.94 -42.58 -4.05
CA PHE A 332 -9.32 -43.87 -3.68
C PHE A 332 -7.84 -43.77 -3.25
N TYR A 333 -7.14 -42.70 -3.65
CA TYR A 333 -5.68 -42.59 -3.45
C TYR A 333 -5.28 -41.77 -2.22
N TYR A 334 -6.16 -40.87 -1.75
CA TYR A 334 -5.93 -40.04 -0.58
C TYR A 334 -7.22 -39.94 0.22
N PRO A 335 -7.22 -40.29 1.52
CA PRO A 335 -8.37 -40.05 2.37
C PRO A 335 -8.66 -38.55 2.39
N LEU A 336 -9.87 -38.17 1.96
CA LEU A 336 -10.31 -36.77 1.90
C LEU A 336 -10.48 -36.16 3.29
N GLN A 337 -10.61 -37.00 4.32
CA GLN A 337 -10.61 -36.64 5.72
C GLN A 337 -9.57 -37.50 6.44
N LEU A 338 -8.62 -36.85 7.09
CA LEU A 338 -7.59 -37.48 7.89
C LEU A 338 -7.86 -37.11 9.34
N GLU A 339 -8.60 -37.95 10.05
CA GLU A 339 -8.72 -37.86 11.50
C GLU A 339 -7.40 -38.33 12.10
N LEU A 340 -6.47 -37.38 12.23
CA LEU A 340 -5.31 -37.59 13.07
C LEU A 340 -5.73 -37.27 14.50
N ASP A 341 -5.71 -38.28 15.37
CA ASP A 341 -5.64 -38.09 16.82
C ASP A 341 -4.28 -37.46 17.16
N LEU A 342 -4.15 -36.18 16.82
CA LEU A 342 -3.11 -35.32 17.37
C LEU A 342 -3.65 -34.84 18.70
N ASP A 343 -3.68 -35.73 19.69
CA ASP A 343 -3.83 -35.33 21.09
C ASP A 343 -2.70 -34.35 21.39
N ARG A 344 -2.95 -33.04 21.19
CA ARG A 344 -2.04 -31.98 21.58
C ARG A 344 -1.93 -32.06 23.09
N ASP A 345 -0.70 -32.19 23.59
CA ASP A 345 -0.42 -32.06 25.02
C ASP A 345 -1.11 -30.80 25.56
N PHE A 346 -1.70 -30.93 26.76
CA PHE A 346 -2.54 -29.97 27.49
C PHE A 346 -1.97 -28.54 27.69
N GLY A 347 -0.88 -28.15 27.03
CA GLY A 347 -0.19 -26.87 27.18
C GLY A 347 -0.34 -25.89 26.02
N ASP A 348 -0.83 -26.30 24.84
CA ASP A 348 -0.87 -25.46 23.65
C ASP A 348 -2.31 -25.10 23.23
N GLU A 349 -3.06 -24.44 24.13
CA GLU A 349 -4.26 -23.68 23.77
C GLU A 349 -3.84 -22.37 23.08
N GLU A 350 -3.26 -22.45 21.88
CA GLU A 350 -3.21 -21.31 20.96
C GLU A 350 -4.44 -21.36 20.05
N ASP A 351 -5.63 -21.31 20.63
CA ASP A 351 -6.81 -20.89 19.89
C ASP A 351 -6.66 -19.39 19.70
N PHE A 352 -6.16 -18.99 18.53
CA PHE A 352 -6.18 -17.59 18.15
C PHE A 352 -7.64 -17.15 18.12
N ASP A 353 -7.94 -15.99 18.72
CA ASP A 353 -9.23 -15.31 18.55
C ASP A 353 -9.35 -14.88 17.08
N ILE A 354 -9.72 -15.83 16.20
CA ILE A 354 -10.06 -15.56 14.81
C ILE A 354 -11.53 -15.17 14.83
N GLU A 355 -11.82 -13.91 14.55
CA GLU A 355 -13.19 -13.47 14.29
C GLU A 355 -13.60 -14.04 12.93
N ASP A 356 -14.44 -15.07 12.95
CA ASP A 356 -15.04 -15.63 11.75
C ASP A 356 -16.02 -14.60 11.18
N LEU A 357 -15.54 -13.75 10.28
CA LEU A 357 -16.41 -12.90 9.49
C LEU A 357 -17.14 -13.78 8.45
N ASP A 358 -18.45 -13.89 8.60
CA ASP A 358 -19.34 -14.53 7.63
C ASP A 358 -19.40 -13.69 6.34
N GLU A 359 -18.39 -13.88 5.49
CA GLU A 359 -18.37 -13.32 4.16
C GLU A 359 -19.19 -14.18 3.19
N GLY A 360 -20.05 -13.54 2.40
CA GLY A 360 -20.87 -14.22 1.40
C GLY A 360 -20.07 -14.62 0.15
N PRO A 361 -20.62 -15.54 -0.67
CA PRO A 361 -19.88 -16.12 -1.78
C PRO A 361 -19.56 -15.09 -2.86
N VAL A 362 -18.35 -15.19 -3.40
CA VAL A 362 -17.88 -14.40 -4.55
C VAL A 362 -18.05 -15.21 -5.83
N PHE A 363 -18.88 -14.70 -6.74
CA PHE A 363 -19.24 -15.39 -7.99
C PHE A 363 -18.36 -15.02 -9.17
N ALA A 364 -17.85 -13.80 -9.23
CA ALA A 364 -17.00 -13.34 -10.33
C ALA A 364 -16.24 -12.09 -9.94
N MET A 365 -15.15 -11.80 -10.66
CA MET A 365 -14.40 -10.56 -10.53
C MET A 365 -14.22 -9.88 -11.89
N CYS A 366 -14.08 -8.56 -11.89
CA CYS A 366 -13.91 -7.75 -13.10
C CYS A 366 -12.94 -6.60 -12.89
N MET A 367 -12.26 -6.20 -13.96
CA MET A 367 -11.51 -4.95 -14.06
C MET A 367 -11.99 -4.19 -15.29
N THR A 368 -12.23 -2.89 -15.10
CA THR A 368 -12.74 -2.00 -16.14
C THR A 368 -11.89 -0.74 -16.25
N GLY A 369 -11.89 -0.13 -17.44
CA GLY A 369 -11.23 1.16 -17.65
C GLY A 369 -11.96 2.33 -17.00
N GLN A 370 -13.28 2.21 -16.82
CA GLN A 370 -14.13 3.17 -16.11
C GLN A 370 -15.09 2.41 -15.19
N GLY A 371 -15.23 2.92 -13.97
CA GLY A 371 -15.97 2.30 -12.87
C GLY A 371 -17.45 2.61 -12.81
N ASP A 372 -18.05 3.01 -13.94
CA ASP A 372 -19.41 3.52 -13.96
C ASP A 372 -20.44 2.39 -13.91
N GLN A 373 -21.61 2.68 -13.35
CA GLN A 373 -22.71 1.72 -13.27
C GLN A 373 -23.13 1.20 -14.65
N ALA A 374 -23.06 2.02 -15.70
CA ALA A 374 -23.36 1.60 -17.07
C ALA A 374 -22.36 0.55 -17.59
N THR A 375 -21.07 0.76 -17.36
CA THR A 375 -19.99 -0.16 -17.75
C THR A 375 -20.10 -1.49 -17.01
N LEU A 376 -20.38 -1.43 -15.70
CA LEU A 376 -20.55 -2.63 -14.89
C LEU A 376 -21.84 -3.39 -15.23
N ASN A 377 -22.92 -2.70 -15.61
CA ASN A 377 -24.10 -3.36 -16.18
C ASN A 377 -23.76 -4.13 -17.46
N HIS A 378 -22.92 -3.57 -18.33
CA HIS A 378 -22.47 -4.28 -19.54
C HIS A 378 -21.68 -5.55 -19.19
N TRP A 379 -20.84 -5.50 -18.16
CA TRP A 379 -20.20 -6.70 -17.62
C TRP A 379 -21.21 -7.74 -17.13
N ILE A 380 -22.24 -7.34 -16.38
CA ILE A 380 -23.31 -8.25 -15.92
C ILE A 380 -24.06 -8.88 -17.10
N SER A 381 -24.40 -8.09 -18.12
CA SER A 381 -25.04 -8.60 -19.34
C SER A 381 -24.17 -9.64 -20.05
N GLY A 382 -22.86 -9.41 -20.16
CA GLY A 382 -21.93 -10.41 -20.71
C GLY A 382 -21.82 -11.66 -19.84
N LEU A 383 -21.85 -11.51 -18.51
CA LEU A 383 -21.80 -12.62 -17.57
C LEU A 383 -23.07 -13.49 -17.63
N GLN A 384 -24.21 -12.89 -17.99
CA GLN A 384 -25.50 -13.58 -18.16
C GLN A 384 -25.49 -14.60 -19.30
N GLU A 385 -24.64 -14.43 -20.33
CA GLU A 385 -24.53 -15.40 -21.43
C GLU A 385 -24.12 -16.79 -20.93
N ASN A 386 -23.26 -16.84 -19.91
CA ASN A 386 -22.84 -18.09 -19.27
C ASN A 386 -23.72 -18.44 -18.04
N ASN A 387 -24.35 -17.43 -17.42
CA ASN A 387 -25.10 -17.56 -16.17
C ASN A 387 -26.52 -17.01 -16.32
N PRO A 388 -27.48 -17.79 -16.85
CA PRO A 388 -28.83 -17.29 -17.15
C PRO A 388 -29.62 -16.85 -15.90
N ILE A 389 -29.24 -17.32 -14.71
CA ILE A 389 -29.88 -16.96 -13.44
C ILE A 389 -29.78 -15.45 -13.15
N LEU A 390 -28.74 -14.77 -13.64
CA LEU A 390 -28.56 -13.32 -13.45
C LEU A 390 -29.69 -12.50 -14.09
N GLY A 391 -30.42 -13.05 -15.06
CA GLY A 391 -31.60 -12.39 -15.63
C GLY A 391 -32.83 -12.42 -14.71
N GLN A 392 -32.84 -13.29 -13.69
CA GLN A 392 -33.93 -13.42 -12.71
C GLN A 392 -33.59 -12.78 -11.37
N VAL A 393 -32.29 -12.66 -11.06
CA VAL A 393 -31.77 -12.13 -9.80
C VAL A 393 -31.67 -10.60 -9.85
N PRO A 394 -32.14 -9.86 -8.83
CA PRO A 394 -31.91 -8.43 -8.76
C PRO A 394 -30.43 -8.11 -8.48
N THR A 395 -29.78 -7.38 -9.39
CA THR A 395 -28.40 -6.93 -9.23
C THR A 395 -28.34 -5.50 -8.66
N LEU A 396 -27.63 -5.32 -7.55
CA LEU A 396 -27.49 -4.05 -6.86
C LEU A 396 -26.04 -3.56 -6.89
N PHE A 397 -25.84 -2.26 -7.15
CA PHE A 397 -24.51 -1.66 -7.25
C PHE A 397 -24.14 -0.96 -5.93
N ARG A 398 -23.13 -1.48 -5.24
CA ARG A 398 -22.52 -0.86 -4.05
C ARG A 398 -21.17 -0.26 -4.44
N LEU A 399 -21.23 0.80 -5.25
CA LEU A 399 -20.04 1.51 -5.70
C LEU A 399 -19.65 2.54 -4.64
N SER A 400 -18.49 2.35 -4.04
CA SER A 400 -17.87 3.40 -3.22
C SER A 400 -17.32 4.50 -4.12
N THR A 401 -17.39 5.76 -3.69
CA THR A 401 -16.69 6.85 -4.36
C THR A 401 -15.21 6.55 -4.28
N GLY A 402 -14.63 6.02 -5.36
CA GLY A 402 -13.25 5.59 -5.40
C GLY A 402 -12.26 6.74 -5.10
N PRO A 403 -10.97 6.42 -4.88
CA PRO A 403 -9.94 7.45 -4.74
C PRO A 403 -9.92 8.40 -5.95
N SER A 404 -9.54 9.67 -5.73
CA SER A 404 -9.48 10.76 -6.74
C SER A 404 -8.82 10.35 -8.07
N GLU A 405 -7.94 9.36 -8.04
CA GLU A 405 -7.22 8.80 -9.21
C GLU A 405 -8.15 8.22 -10.30
N LEU A 406 -9.35 7.72 -9.93
CA LEU A 406 -10.37 7.29 -10.89
C LEU A 406 -11.20 8.46 -11.44
N GLN A 407 -11.23 9.60 -10.75
CA GLN A 407 -11.94 10.81 -11.18
C GLN A 407 -11.11 11.63 -12.16
N ASP A 408 -9.78 11.65 -12.01
CA ASP A 408 -8.87 12.36 -12.93
C ASP A 408 -8.96 11.82 -14.38
N MET A 409 -9.30 10.53 -14.56
CA MET A 409 -9.58 9.95 -15.89
C MET A 409 -10.94 10.37 -16.47
N ASN A 410 -11.90 10.75 -15.63
CA ASN A 410 -13.20 11.27 -16.05
C ASN A 410 -13.11 12.76 -16.47
N ASP A 411 -12.27 13.55 -15.81
CA ASP A 411 -12.14 14.99 -16.09
C ASP A 411 -11.23 15.31 -17.29
N SER A 412 -10.27 14.42 -17.61
CA SER A 412 -9.45 14.58 -18.82
C SER A 412 -10.24 14.43 -20.12
N ASN A 413 -11.40 13.77 -20.07
CA ASN A 413 -12.30 13.58 -21.23
C ASN A 413 -13.44 14.61 -21.29
N GLN A 414 -13.63 15.43 -20.25
CA GLN A 414 -14.70 16.46 -20.21
C GLN A 414 -14.19 17.89 -20.39
N THR A 415 -12.88 18.11 -20.43
CA THR A 415 -12.29 19.45 -20.62
C THR A 415 -12.09 19.80 -22.10
N GLY A 416 -13.15 19.62 -22.90
CA GLY A 416 -13.31 20.20 -24.23
C GLY A 416 -14.35 21.32 -24.19
N HIS A 417 -13.88 22.56 -24.24
CA HIS A 417 -14.68 23.79 -24.47
C HIS A 417 -15.81 24.16 -23.48
N ARG A 418 -15.46 25.01 -22.51
CA ARG A 418 -16.32 26.16 -22.19
C ARG A 418 -15.48 27.41 -21.90
N SER A 419 -15.26 28.17 -22.96
CA SER A 419 -14.72 29.53 -22.91
C SER A 419 -15.67 30.43 -22.12
N ARG A 420 -15.22 30.97 -20.99
CA ARG A 420 -15.94 31.99 -20.23
C ARG A 420 -15.60 33.37 -20.82
N PRO A 421 -16.56 34.20 -21.26
CA PRO A 421 -16.25 35.54 -21.72
C PRO A 421 -15.98 36.46 -20.52
N GLU A 422 -14.85 37.15 -20.57
CA GLU A 422 -14.59 38.33 -19.76
C GLU A 422 -15.44 39.50 -20.27
N MET A 423 -16.17 40.16 -19.37
CA MET A 423 -16.57 41.55 -19.57
C MET A 423 -16.39 42.32 -18.25
N GLN A 424 -15.54 43.34 -18.35
CA GLN A 424 -15.35 44.41 -17.38
C GLN A 424 -16.64 45.23 -17.22
N SER A 425 -16.93 45.69 -16.00
CA SER A 425 -17.56 47.00 -15.74
C SER A 425 -17.39 47.35 -14.26
N GLU A 426 -16.64 48.41 -14.01
CA GLU A 426 -16.74 49.24 -12.80
C GLU A 426 -18.16 49.80 -12.65
N VAL A 427 -18.61 50.08 -11.42
CA VAL A 427 -19.24 51.36 -11.02
C VAL A 427 -19.54 51.36 -9.51
N ALA A 428 -19.12 52.48 -8.91
CA ALA A 428 -19.31 53.08 -7.60
C ALA A 428 -20.50 52.67 -6.69
N GLN A 429 -20.19 52.58 -5.38
CA GLN A 429 -21.14 52.73 -4.28
C GLN A 429 -21.16 54.19 -3.77
N PRO A 430 -22.32 54.76 -3.40
CA PRO A 430 -22.40 56.08 -2.79
C PRO A 430 -22.28 56.04 -1.26
N LYS A 431 -21.52 56.98 -0.71
CA LYS A 431 -21.75 57.60 0.61
C LYS A 431 -23.04 58.44 0.50
N GLU A 432 -23.87 58.69 1.50
CA GLU A 432 -23.59 59.33 2.79
C GLU A 432 -24.98 59.51 3.47
N GLU A 433 -25.12 59.26 4.76
CA GLU A 433 -26.11 59.96 5.60
C GLU A 433 -25.58 60.05 7.04
N ALA A 434 -25.35 61.29 7.48
CA ALA A 434 -25.04 61.72 8.85
C ALA A 434 -26.27 61.49 9.76
N GLY A 435 -26.22 61.25 11.07
CA GLY A 435 -25.34 61.74 12.11
C GLY A 435 -26.20 62.51 13.13
N VAL A 436 -26.48 61.94 14.31
CA VAL A 436 -27.00 62.66 15.49
C VAL A 436 -26.34 62.07 16.75
N ILE A 437 -25.82 62.97 17.59
CA ILE A 437 -25.10 62.76 18.86
C ILE A 437 -26.06 63.01 20.03
N GLU A 438 -25.76 62.40 21.19
CA GLU A 438 -26.12 62.74 22.60
C GLU A 438 -26.56 61.46 23.34
N GLU A 439 -26.22 61.13 24.59
CA GLU A 439 -25.45 61.73 25.68
C GLU A 439 -25.22 60.58 26.69
N GLU A 440 -24.10 60.55 27.41
CA GLU A 440 -23.90 59.67 28.58
C GLU A 440 -24.72 60.21 29.77
N PRO A 441 -25.14 59.36 30.74
CA PRO A 441 -24.52 59.56 32.06
C PRO A 441 -24.24 58.29 32.87
N ARG A 442 -23.16 58.39 33.65
CA ARG A 442 -22.72 57.51 34.73
C ARG A 442 -23.56 57.68 36.01
N ARG A 443 -23.74 56.58 36.75
CA ARG A 443 -23.81 56.38 38.23
C ARG A 443 -24.58 55.07 38.51
N SER A 444 -24.33 54.21 39.49
CA SER A 444 -23.41 54.16 40.65
C SER A 444 -23.67 52.86 41.43
N GLN A 445 -22.65 52.38 42.17
CA GLN A 445 -22.71 51.54 43.40
C GLN A 445 -23.18 50.06 43.26
N GLY A 446 -22.62 49.09 43.98
CA GLY A 446 -21.77 49.18 45.16
C GLY A 446 -21.02 47.90 45.56
N MET A 447 -20.10 48.10 46.51
CA MET A 447 -19.26 47.15 47.23
C MET A 447 -20.07 46.22 48.15
N LYS A 448 -19.55 45.03 48.47
CA LYS A 448 -19.00 44.71 49.82
C LYS A 448 -18.52 43.26 49.96
N GLN A 449 -17.36 43.17 50.63
CA GLN A 449 -16.75 42.10 51.43
C GLN A 449 -16.18 40.87 50.73
#